data_AF-A0A529XKH8-F1
#
_entry.id   AF-A0A529XKH8-F1
#
_cell.length_a   1.000
_cell.length_b   1.000
_cell.length_c   1.000
_cell.angle_alpha   90.00
_cell.angle_beta   90.00
_cell.angle_gamma   90.00
#
_symmetry.space_group_name_H-M   'P 1'
#
loop_
_entity.id
_entity.type
_entity.pdbx_description
1 polymer ?
#
loop_
_entity_poly.entity_id
_entity_poly.type
_entity_poly.pdbx_seq_one_letter_code
_entity_poly.pdbx_strand_id
1 'polypeptide(L)'
;VLRRVAIIRVAQEVGISLADIAAAFQSLPEERTPTREDWNVLSTAWRDELDHKIAQMKKLRDGLTDCIGCGCMSIDKCPLRNKEDRLSAQGSGARRLVVAR
;
A
#
# COMPACT_ATOMS: atom_id res chain seq x y z
N VAL A 1 26.75 9.47 -4.70
CA VAL A 1 25.43 10.14 -4.78
C VAL A 1 24.43 9.38 -5.67
N LEU A 2 24.76 9.01 -6.92
CA LEU A 2 23.81 8.40 -7.87
C LEU A 2 23.06 7.16 -7.37
N ARG A 3 23.74 6.23 -6.67
CA ARG A 3 23.11 5.02 -6.13
C ARG A 3 21.97 5.32 -5.15
N ARG A 4 22.14 6.33 -4.29
CA ARG A 4 21.11 6.75 -3.33
C ARG A 4 19.87 7.29 -4.05
N VAL A 5 20.08 8.14 -5.06
CA VAL A 5 18.99 8.70 -5.89
C VAL A 5 18.27 7.61 -6.67
N ALA A 6 19.01 6.65 -7.24
CA ALA A 6 18.42 5.52 -7.96
C ALA A 6 17.51 4.68 -7.04
N ILE A 7 17.95 4.40 -5.81
CA ILE A 7 17.16 3.67 -4.82
C ILE A 7 15.89 4.43 -4.45
N ILE A 8 16.00 5.75 -4.18
CA ILE A 8 14.85 6.60 -3.87
C ILE A 8 13.83 6.53 -5.02
N ARG A 9 14.29 6.66 -6.27
CA ARG A 9 13.42 6.64 -7.44
C ARG A 9 12.67 5.31 -7.58
N VAL A 10 13.36 4.18 -7.45
CA VAL A 10 12.73 2.86 -7.51
C VAL A 10 11.71 2.67 -6.38
N ALA A 11 12.03 3.10 -5.15
CA ALA A 11 11.10 3.01 -4.03
C ALA A 11 9.84 3.87 -4.25
N GLN A 12 9.98 5.06 -4.83
CA GLN A 12 8.84 5.90 -5.19
C GLN A 12 7.99 5.31 -6.31
N GLU A 13 8.59 4.64 -7.30
CA GLU A 13 7.86 3.94 -8.37
C GLU A 13 7.03 2.76 -7.82
N VAL A 14 7.49 2.13 -6.74
CA VAL A 14 6.73 1.13 -5.97
C VAL A 14 5.62 1.76 -5.10
N GLY A 15 5.63 3.09 -4.97
CA GLY A 15 4.64 3.85 -4.20
C GLY A 15 4.98 3.98 -2.71
N ILE A 16 6.26 3.83 -2.34
CA ILE A 16 6.74 4.09 -0.98
C ILE A 16 6.93 5.61 -0.79
N SER A 17 6.51 6.15 0.35
CA SER A 17 6.60 7.60 0.60
C SER A 17 8.05 8.03 0.86
N LEU A 18 8.36 9.31 0.60
CA LEU A 18 9.69 9.85 0.95
C LEU A 18 9.98 9.78 2.45
N ALA A 19 8.94 9.87 3.30
CA ALA A 19 9.08 9.74 4.74
C ALA A 19 9.51 8.31 5.13
N ASP A 20 8.89 7.28 4.54
CA ASP A 20 9.24 5.89 4.80
C ASP A 20 10.63 5.54 4.25
N ILE A 21 10.99 6.07 3.07
CA ILE A 21 12.33 5.93 2.51
C ILE A 21 13.38 6.58 3.42
N ALA A 22 13.09 7.78 3.94
CA ALA A 22 13.98 8.46 4.87
C ALA A 22 14.15 7.67 6.17
N ALA A 23 13.07 7.14 6.76
CA ALA A 23 13.13 6.30 7.95
C ALA A 23 13.95 5.02 7.71
N ALA A 24 13.76 4.38 6.55
CA ALA A 24 14.52 3.18 6.17
C ALA A 24 16.01 3.47 5.93
N PHE A 25 16.36 4.69 5.51
CA PHE A 25 17.75 5.11 5.40
C PHE A 25 18.36 5.48 6.75
N GLN A 26 17.57 6.03 7.68
CA GLN A 26 18.01 6.31 9.05
C GLN A 26 18.33 5.04 9.84
N SER A 27 17.71 3.90 9.50
CA SER A 27 18.07 2.62 10.11
C SER A 27 19.41 2.03 9.63
N LEU A 28 20.07 2.65 8.64
CA LEU A 28 21.36 2.20 8.14
C LEU A 28 22.51 2.78 8.98
N PRO A 29 23.57 1.99 9.25
CA PRO A 29 24.74 2.48 9.98
C PRO A 29 25.34 3.73 9.31
N GLU A 30 25.65 4.75 10.12
CA GLU A 30 26.34 5.98 9.69
C GLU A 30 25.64 6.72 8.54
N GLU A 31 24.33 6.55 8.36
CA GLU A 31 23.53 7.15 7.27
C GLU A 31 24.07 6.91 5.85
N ARG A 32 24.89 5.86 5.70
CA ARG A 32 25.63 5.57 4.48
C ARG A 32 24.68 5.25 3.31
N THR A 33 25.24 5.23 2.10
CA THR A 33 24.51 4.74 0.93
C THR A 33 24.27 3.22 1.09
N PRO A 34 23.05 2.71 0.84
CA PRO A 34 22.76 1.27 1.00
C PRO A 34 23.69 0.39 0.17
N THR A 35 24.24 -0.68 0.77
CA THR A 35 25.00 -1.73 0.08
C THR A 35 24.04 -2.68 -0.65
N ARG A 36 24.56 -3.79 -1.17
CA ARG A 36 23.71 -4.83 -1.78
C ARG A 36 22.93 -5.60 -0.72
N GLU A 37 23.54 -5.81 0.44
CA GLU A 37 22.96 -6.52 1.58
C GLU A 37 21.81 -5.70 2.17
N ASP A 38 22.02 -4.40 2.39
CA ASP A 38 20.94 -3.51 2.83
C ASP A 38 19.80 -3.48 1.80
N TRP A 39 20.14 -3.44 0.51
CA TRP A 39 19.14 -3.45 -0.55
C TRP A 39 18.26 -4.68 -0.49
N ASN A 40 18.80 -5.87 -0.21
CA ASN A 40 18.01 -7.08 -0.08
C ASN A 40 17.00 -6.98 1.08
N VAL A 41 17.41 -6.39 2.21
CA VAL A 41 16.53 -6.18 3.38
C VAL A 41 15.44 -5.15 3.05
N LEU A 42 15.84 -3.98 2.54
CA LEU A 42 14.93 -2.88 2.19
C LEU A 42 13.91 -3.30 1.13
N SER A 43 14.37 -3.95 0.06
CA SER A 43 13.52 -4.38 -1.04
C SER A 43 12.55 -5.49 -0.64
N THR A 44 12.89 -6.34 0.33
CA THR A 44 11.96 -7.34 0.88
C THR A 44 10.79 -6.65 1.56
N ALA A 45 11.06 -5.68 2.46
CA ALA A 45 10.01 -4.93 3.13
C ALA A 45 9.12 -4.15 2.15
N TRP A 46 9.71 -3.54 1.11
CA TRP A 46 8.96 -2.80 0.09
C TRP A 46 8.14 -3.71 -0.83
N ARG A 47 8.65 -4.91 -1.14
CA ARG A 47 7.89 -5.92 -1.88
C ARG A 47 6.65 -6.32 -1.08
N ASP A 48 6.78 -6.57 0.21
CA ASP A 48 5.66 -6.99 1.04
C ASP A 48 4.58 -5.87 1.13
N GLU A 49 5.00 -4.60 1.23
CA GLU A 49 4.09 -3.44 1.15
C GLU A 49 3.43 -3.30 -0.24
N LEU A 50 4.17 -3.58 -1.32
CA LEU A 50 3.61 -3.61 -2.68
C LEU A 50 2.57 -4.72 -2.83
N ASP A 51 2.87 -5.92 -2.35
CA ASP A 51 1.95 -7.07 -2.39
C ASP A 51 0.68 -6.77 -1.60
N HIS A 52 0.81 -6.11 -0.45
CA HIS A 52 -0.34 -5.63 0.32
C HIS A 52 -1.21 -4.66 -0.50
N LYS A 53 -0.60 -3.65 -1.14
CA LYS A 53 -1.33 -2.70 -2.02
C LYS A 53 -1.99 -3.41 -3.20
N ILE A 54 -1.31 -4.37 -3.82
CA ILE A 54 -1.86 -5.18 -4.92
C ILE A 54 -3.10 -5.95 -4.44
N ALA A 55 -3.04 -6.57 -3.25
CA ALA A 55 -4.18 -7.28 -2.69
C ALA A 55 -5.37 -6.35 -2.43
N GLN A 56 -5.13 -5.16 -1.89
CA GLN A 56 -6.17 -4.14 -1.68
C GLN A 56 -6.78 -3.69 -3.02
N MET A 57 -5.95 -3.43 -4.03
CA MET A 57 -6.40 -3.02 -5.36
C MET A 57 -7.19 -4.12 -6.07
N LYS A 58 -6.78 -5.39 -5.94
CA LYS A 58 -7.55 -6.54 -6.44
C LYS A 58 -8.93 -6.61 -5.77
N LYS A 59 -8.98 -6.51 -4.43
CA LYS A 59 -10.24 -6.50 -3.68
C LYS A 59 -11.16 -5.34 -4.10
N LEU A 60 -10.58 -4.15 -4.33
CA LEU A 60 -11.32 -2.99 -4.83
C LEU A 60 -11.87 -3.25 -6.24
N ARG A 61 -11.04 -3.71 -7.17
CA ARG A 61 -11.44 -4.05 -8.55
C ARG A 61 -12.56 -5.10 -8.58
N ASP A 62 -12.41 -6.15 -7.80
CA ASP A 62 -13.39 -7.25 -7.76
C ASP A 62 -14.71 -6.74 -7.16
N GLY A 63 -14.64 -5.93 -6.08
CA GLY A 63 -15.80 -5.25 -5.52
C GLY A 63 -16.50 -4.29 -6.49
N LEU A 64 -15.77 -3.62 -7.39
CA LEU A 64 -16.37 -2.80 -8.45
C LEU A 64 -17.13 -3.66 -9.47
N THR A 65 -16.56 -4.82 -9.84
CA THR A 65 -17.21 -5.78 -10.73
C THR A 65 -18.52 -6.28 -10.14
N ASP A 66 -18.56 -6.60 -8.85
CA ASP A 66 -19.79 -7.01 -8.16
C ASP A 66 -20.87 -5.91 -8.16
N CYS A 67 -20.48 -4.64 -8.05
CA CYS A 67 -21.43 -3.51 -8.13
C CYS A 67 -21.98 -3.31 -9.55
N ILE A 68 -21.24 -3.71 -10.60
CA ILE A 68 -21.67 -3.67 -12.01
C ILE A 68 -22.50 -4.91 -12.38
N GLY A 69 -22.09 -6.10 -11.95
CA GLY A 69 -22.70 -7.40 -12.27
C GLY A 69 -24.11 -7.61 -11.71
N CYS A 70 -24.50 -6.87 -10.67
CA CYS A 70 -25.90 -6.82 -10.19
C CYS A 70 -26.87 -6.22 -11.22
N GLY A 71 -26.37 -5.46 -12.21
CA GLY A 71 -27.20 -4.75 -13.21
C GLY A 71 -28.11 -3.66 -12.61
N CYS A 72 -28.04 -3.46 -11.29
CA CYS A 72 -28.98 -2.63 -10.54
C CYS A 72 -28.45 -1.22 -10.27
N MET A 73 -27.14 -0.96 -10.42
CA MET A 73 -26.47 0.27 -9.94
C MET A 73 -26.88 0.64 -8.50
N SER A 74 -27.32 -0.35 -7.71
CA SER A 74 -27.90 -0.10 -6.39
C SER A 74 -26.75 0.10 -5.41
N ILE A 75 -26.55 1.37 -5.10
CA ILE A 75 -25.65 1.87 -4.07
C ILE A 75 -25.91 1.13 -2.73
N ASP A 76 -27.11 0.58 -2.49
CA ASP A 76 -27.45 -0.17 -1.28
C ASP A 76 -26.79 -1.54 -1.14
N LYS A 77 -26.41 -2.18 -2.26
CA LYS A 77 -25.80 -3.51 -2.25
C LYS A 77 -24.28 -3.50 -2.44
N CYS A 78 -23.68 -2.35 -2.71
CA CYS A 78 -22.27 -2.29 -3.07
C CYS A 78 -21.40 -2.71 -1.87
N PRO A 79 -20.59 -3.79 -1.96
CA PRO A 79 -19.76 -4.28 -0.87
C PRO A 79 -18.71 -3.26 -0.41
N LEU A 80 -18.48 -2.17 -1.14
CA LEU A 80 -17.57 -1.10 -0.74
C LEU A 80 -18.25 0.01 0.10
N ARG A 81 -19.59 0.09 0.14
CA ARG A 81 -20.31 1.19 0.78
C ARG A 81 -20.46 1.05 2.30
N ASN A 82 -19.91 1.99 3.05
CA ASN A 82 -20.11 2.10 4.50
C ASN A 82 -21.27 3.06 4.84
N LYS A 83 -22.53 2.61 4.72
CA LYS A 83 -23.72 3.45 5.02
C LYS A 83 -23.68 3.91 6.49
N GLU A 84 -24.00 5.19 6.72
CA GLU A 84 -24.03 5.81 8.05
C GLU A 84 -22.71 5.67 8.82
N ASP A 85 -21.61 5.46 8.11
CA ASP A 85 -20.27 5.26 8.68
C ASP A 85 -20.21 4.23 9.81
N ARG A 86 -21.00 3.15 9.71
CA ARG A 86 -21.11 2.10 10.73
C ARG A 86 -19.77 1.45 11.12
N LEU A 87 -18.77 1.51 10.24
CA LEU A 87 -17.44 0.97 10.49
C LEU A 87 -16.48 1.95 11.19
N SER A 88 -16.87 3.20 11.46
CA SER A 88 -16.06 4.17 12.21
C SER A 88 -15.60 3.66 13.57
N ALA A 89 -16.43 2.86 14.25
CA ALA A 89 -16.09 2.22 15.52
C ALA A 89 -14.88 1.26 15.42
N GLN A 90 -14.51 0.83 14.22
CA GLN A 90 -13.34 -0.02 13.96
C GLN A 90 -12.07 0.79 13.63
N GLY A 91 -12.14 2.12 13.69
CA GLY A 91 -11.04 3.04 13.41
C GLY A 91 -11.16 3.74 12.06
N SER A 92 -10.19 4.60 11.76
CA SER A 92 -10.15 5.39 10.53
C SER A 92 -9.85 4.58 9.27
N GLY A 93 -10.23 5.11 8.11
CA GLY A 93 -9.85 4.61 6.79
C GLY A 93 -10.84 3.65 6.14
N ALA A 94 -10.48 3.11 4.98
CA ALA A 94 -11.34 2.24 4.17
C ALA A 94 -11.44 0.83 4.76
N ARG A 95 -12.21 0.67 5.86
CA ARG A 95 -12.31 -0.58 6.65
C ARG A 95 -12.65 -1.83 5.84
N ARG A 96 -13.40 -1.67 4.74
CA ARG A 96 -13.76 -2.78 3.84
C ARG A 96 -12.64 -3.18 2.86
N LEU A 97 -11.66 -2.31 2.65
CA LEU A 97 -10.49 -2.53 1.78
C LEU A 97 -9.23 -2.92 2.55
N VAL A 98 -9.27 -2.96 3.89
CA VAL A 98 -8.16 -3.49 4.67
C VAL A 98 -8.00 -4.98 4.35
N VAL A 99 -6.78 -5.37 4.02
CA VAL A 99 -6.32 -6.75 3.89
C VAL A 99 -5.43 -7.03 5.11
N ALA A 100 -5.32 -8.27 5.57
CA ALA A 100 -4.36 -8.57 6.64
C ALA A 100 -2.93 -8.26 6.16
N ARG A 101 -2.11 -7.68 7.04
CA ARG A 101 -0.66 -7.56 6.84
C ARG A 101 0.03 -8.80 7.38
#